data_AF-A0A2K8MS00-F1
#
_entry.id   AF-A0A2K8MS00-F1
#
_cell.length_a   1.000
_cell.length_b   1.000
_cell.length_c   1.000
_cell.angle_alpha   90.00
_cell.angle_beta   90.00
_cell.angle_gamma   90.00
#
_symmetry.space_group_name_H-M   'P 1'
#
loop_
_entity.id
_entity.type
_entity.pdbx_description
1 polymer ?
#
loop_
_entity_poly.entity_id
_entity_poly.type
_entity_poly.pdbx_seq_one_letter_code
_entity_poly.pdbx_strand_id
1 'polypeptide(L)'
;MGLDIWFVLAIGLSFAGYAVYLLGLRHQTVRPNRASWLIWAAATSLEALTYAAVNPGAPQGWVFALSAIACVAVTISIWRRSSWAPPSPTETFCIATCLTALVLWLVFREAFWAHMLVVAAVPVSFWPTWASAWADRSRERSPAWGLWTFGDLATLLIAVRGAELGLAELGYILVELLCHASVWFLIGLTTINPLRAFGVRRGGLRIFERYRASNNLFRVGDNHLGKAVFAAAPFAEGAILLEFTGRRLPAHQLPSLMQGRSDRFVQVTPDHYMGPSGQLDDLVNHSCAPNAGLRFTDEGVFLVAVRAIAAGEEISWDYSTTLRESNWHMLCKCKAPECRRVIGNFESLDAERQEWFRARNLVAPYLRRRDDVGGKRAAG
;
A
#
# COMPACT_ATOMS: atom_id res chain seq x y z
N MET A 1 14.48 31.32 -35.20
CA MET A 1 14.01 31.27 -33.80
C MET A 1 14.23 29.84 -33.33
N GLY A 2 15.18 29.59 -32.42
CA GLY A 2 15.47 28.24 -31.96
C GLY A 2 14.31 27.68 -31.13
N LEU A 3 14.07 26.37 -31.21
CA LEU A 3 13.15 25.69 -30.31
C LEU A 3 13.60 25.92 -28.86
N ASP A 4 12.69 26.42 -28.01
CA ASP A 4 12.97 26.57 -26.59
C ASP A 4 13.29 25.19 -25.99
N ILE A 5 14.46 25.08 -25.35
CA ILE A 5 14.91 23.85 -24.71
C ILE A 5 13.89 23.34 -23.70
N TRP A 6 13.20 24.23 -22.97
CA TRP A 6 12.19 23.85 -21.99
C TRP A 6 10.97 23.24 -22.65
N PHE A 7 10.58 23.74 -23.82
CA PHE A 7 9.48 23.18 -24.61
C PHE A 7 9.82 21.77 -25.11
N VAL A 8 11.04 21.57 -25.62
CA VAL A 8 11.52 20.26 -26.05
C VAL A 8 11.58 19.28 -24.87
N LEU A 9 12.05 19.75 -23.70
CA LEU A 9 12.10 18.93 -22.48
C LEU A 9 10.72 18.56 -21.97
N ALA A 10 9.77 19.50 -21.91
CA ALA A 10 8.40 19.24 -21.46
C ALA A 10 7.73 18.13 -22.28
N ILE A 11 7.77 18.26 -23.61
CA ILE A 11 7.20 17.27 -24.54
C ILE A 11 7.96 15.94 -24.45
N GLY A 12 9.29 15.98 -24.51
CA GLY A 12 10.14 14.79 -24.52
C GLY A 12 9.99 13.95 -23.26
N LEU A 13 9.97 14.59 -22.09
CA LEU A 13 9.81 13.92 -20.80
C LEU A 13 8.40 13.35 -20.62
N SER A 14 7.36 14.09 -21.05
CA SER A 14 5.98 13.62 -20.98
C SER A 14 5.76 12.33 -21.77
N PHE A 15 6.21 12.31 -23.04
CA PHE A 15 6.08 11.11 -23.88
C PHE A 15 7.02 9.97 -23.47
N ALA A 16 8.22 10.29 -22.96
CA ALA A 16 9.08 9.29 -22.34
C ALA A 16 8.41 8.64 -21.12
N GLY A 17 7.66 9.41 -20.32
CA GLY A 17 6.84 8.92 -19.22
C GLY A 17 5.84 7.86 -19.67
N TYR A 18 5.02 8.17 -20.68
CA TYR A 18 4.08 7.20 -21.26
C TYR A 18 4.76 5.94 -21.80
N ALA A 19 5.85 6.09 -22.54
CA ALA A 19 6.60 4.97 -23.10
C ALA A 19 7.14 4.04 -22.00
N VAL A 20 7.76 4.63 -20.96
CA VAL A 20 8.29 3.89 -19.80
C VAL A 20 7.16 3.19 -19.04
N TYR A 21 6.01 3.85 -18.86
CA TYR A 21 4.87 3.27 -18.16
C TYR A 21 4.26 2.08 -18.93
N LEU A 22 4.08 2.21 -20.24
CA LEU A 22 3.62 1.13 -21.12
C LEU A 22 4.59 -0.06 -21.16
N LEU A 23 5.90 0.21 -21.20
CA LEU A 23 6.92 -0.84 -21.06
C LEU A 23 6.81 -1.54 -19.71
N GLY A 24 6.62 -0.78 -18.62
CA GLY A 24 6.40 -1.32 -17.28
C GLY A 24 5.17 -2.23 -17.22
N LEU A 25 4.07 -1.85 -17.86
CA LEU A 25 2.86 -2.69 -17.98
C LEU A 25 3.12 -3.97 -18.77
N ARG A 26 3.84 -3.88 -19.90
CA ARG A 26 4.21 -5.04 -20.72
C ARG A 26 5.09 -6.01 -19.94
N HIS A 27 6.05 -5.49 -19.19
CA HIS A 27 6.97 -6.25 -18.35
C HIS A 27 6.37 -6.62 -16.98
N GLN A 28 5.14 -6.22 -16.70
CA GLN A 28 4.44 -6.44 -15.43
C GLN A 28 5.25 -5.90 -14.24
N THR A 29 5.93 -4.76 -14.37
CA THR A 29 6.67 -4.11 -13.26
C THR A 29 5.80 -3.12 -12.48
N VAL A 30 4.60 -2.82 -12.97
CA VAL A 30 3.58 -2.00 -12.32
C VAL A 30 2.21 -2.67 -12.42
N ARG A 31 1.34 -2.37 -11.47
CA ARG A 31 -0.07 -2.79 -11.45
C ARG A 31 -0.95 -1.61 -11.04
N PRO A 32 -1.33 -0.79 -12.02
CA PRO A 32 -1.87 0.52 -11.71
C PRO A 32 -3.35 0.50 -11.36
N ASN A 33 -3.82 1.59 -10.74
CA ASN A 33 -5.25 1.74 -10.45
C ASN A 33 -6.06 1.94 -11.75
N ARG A 34 -7.07 1.08 -11.94
CA ARG A 34 -7.90 1.06 -13.16
C ARG A 34 -8.78 2.32 -13.30
N ALA A 35 -9.30 2.83 -12.19
CA ALA A 35 -10.22 3.96 -12.18
C ALA A 35 -9.49 5.25 -12.56
N SER A 36 -8.30 5.50 -12.01
CA SER A 36 -7.50 6.68 -12.36
C SER A 36 -7.18 6.73 -13.86
N TRP A 37 -6.70 5.63 -14.44
CA TRP A 37 -6.41 5.58 -15.88
C TRP A 37 -7.65 5.71 -16.76
N LEU A 38 -8.81 5.21 -16.32
CA LEU A 38 -10.07 5.45 -17.02
C LEU A 38 -10.44 6.94 -17.01
N ILE A 39 -10.35 7.59 -15.84
CA ILE A 39 -10.64 9.02 -15.67
C ILE A 39 -9.69 9.84 -16.56
N TRP A 40 -8.38 9.59 -16.50
CA TRP A 40 -7.39 10.31 -17.31
C TRP A 40 -7.58 10.08 -18.80
N ALA A 41 -7.84 8.85 -19.25
CA ALA A 41 -8.12 8.58 -20.65
C ALA A 41 -9.34 9.37 -21.16
N ALA A 42 -10.41 9.46 -20.37
CA ALA A 42 -11.59 10.24 -20.72
C ALA A 42 -11.28 11.75 -20.73
N ALA A 43 -10.64 12.27 -19.68
CA ALA A 43 -10.32 13.68 -19.52
C ALA A 43 -9.38 14.18 -20.64
N THR A 44 -8.25 13.51 -20.86
CA THR A 44 -7.26 13.90 -21.88
C THR A 44 -7.82 13.77 -23.30
N SER A 45 -8.68 12.77 -23.56
CA SER A 45 -9.35 12.65 -24.87
C SER A 45 -10.30 13.81 -25.12
N LEU A 46 -11.06 14.20 -24.10
CA LEU A 46 -11.98 15.32 -24.20
C LEU A 46 -11.22 16.63 -24.41
N GLU A 47 -10.15 16.86 -23.63
CA GLU A 47 -9.26 18.00 -23.78
C GLU A 47 -8.68 18.10 -25.20
N ALA A 48 -8.17 16.99 -25.73
CA ALA A 48 -7.63 16.95 -27.10
C ALA A 48 -8.68 17.32 -28.15
N LEU A 49 -9.90 16.80 -28.03
CA LEU A 49 -10.99 17.08 -28.95
C LEU A 49 -11.42 18.55 -28.89
N THR A 50 -11.57 19.11 -27.69
CA THR A 50 -11.98 20.50 -27.53
C THR A 50 -10.88 21.48 -27.93
N TYR A 51 -9.62 21.16 -27.63
CA TYR A 51 -8.50 21.98 -28.07
C TYR A 51 -8.43 22.03 -29.60
N ALA A 52 -8.56 20.87 -30.27
CA ALA A 52 -8.57 20.79 -31.72
C ALA A 52 -9.76 21.54 -32.35
N ALA A 53 -10.92 21.52 -31.70
CA ALA A 53 -12.10 22.25 -32.16
C ALA A 53 -11.94 23.78 -32.04
N VAL A 54 -11.29 24.26 -30.98
CA VAL A 54 -11.08 25.69 -30.73
C VAL A 54 -9.86 26.24 -31.49
N ASN A 55 -8.83 25.41 -31.70
CA ASN A 55 -7.56 25.80 -32.30
C ASN A 55 -7.23 24.94 -33.54
N PRO A 56 -8.02 25.02 -34.61
CA PRO A 56 -7.82 24.18 -35.78
C PRO A 56 -6.46 24.44 -36.43
N GLY A 57 -5.70 23.38 -36.69
CA GLY A 57 -4.39 23.45 -37.33
C GLY A 57 -3.23 23.84 -36.40
N ALA A 58 -3.48 24.12 -35.12
CA ALA A 58 -2.42 24.41 -34.16
C ALA A 58 -1.55 23.17 -33.90
N PRO A 59 -0.21 23.27 -33.98
CA PRO A 59 0.68 22.12 -33.80
C PRO A 59 0.60 21.50 -32.40
N GLN A 60 0.23 22.28 -31.39
CA GLN A 60 -0.01 21.80 -30.02
C GLN A 60 -1.14 20.76 -29.96
N GLY A 61 -2.11 20.81 -30.89
CA GLY A 61 -3.18 19.83 -30.97
C GLY A 61 -2.67 18.39 -31.14
N TRP A 62 -1.52 18.21 -31.81
CA TRP A 62 -0.87 16.90 -31.92
C TRP A 62 -0.34 16.38 -30.59
N VAL A 63 0.14 17.27 -29.72
CA VAL A 63 0.63 16.88 -28.37
C VAL A 63 -0.54 16.34 -27.55
N PHE A 64 -1.67 17.06 -27.51
CA PHE A 64 -2.87 16.60 -26.81
C PHE A 64 -3.41 15.29 -27.39
N ALA A 65 -3.49 15.17 -28.72
CA ALA A 65 -3.97 13.96 -29.38
C ALA A 65 -3.10 12.73 -29.05
N LEU A 66 -1.77 12.88 -29.09
CA LEU A 66 -0.85 11.78 -28.77
C LEU A 66 -0.91 11.40 -27.29
N SER A 67 -1.05 12.36 -26.38
CA SER A 67 -1.25 12.09 -24.94
C SER A 67 -2.56 11.33 -24.68
N ALA A 68 -3.65 11.73 -25.34
CA ALA A 68 -4.93 11.03 -25.26
C ALA A 68 -4.82 9.58 -25.73
N ILE A 69 -4.18 9.36 -26.89
CA ILE A 69 -3.91 8.01 -27.42
C ILE A 69 -3.08 7.20 -26.42
N ALA A 70 -2.06 7.79 -25.80
CA ALA A 70 -1.23 7.11 -24.81
C ALA A 70 -2.02 6.71 -23.56
N CYS A 71 -2.85 7.59 -23.00
CA CYS A 71 -3.74 7.28 -21.88
C CYS A 71 -4.72 6.15 -22.22
N VAL A 72 -5.35 6.20 -23.40
CA VAL A 72 -6.24 5.14 -23.87
C VAL A 72 -5.50 3.81 -24.04
N ALA A 73 -4.29 3.82 -24.60
CA ALA A 73 -3.47 2.64 -24.75
C ALA A 73 -3.08 2.00 -23.41
N VAL A 74 -2.76 2.83 -22.41
CA VAL A 74 -2.51 2.36 -21.03
C VAL A 74 -3.79 1.73 -20.45
N THR A 75 -4.92 2.42 -20.52
CA THR A 75 -6.21 1.92 -20.00
C THR A 75 -6.60 0.58 -20.62
N ILE A 76 -6.51 0.46 -21.95
CA ILE A 76 -6.77 -0.80 -22.66
C ILE A 76 -5.78 -1.89 -22.22
N SER A 77 -4.50 -1.57 -22.06
CA SER A 77 -3.47 -2.53 -21.63
C SER A 77 -3.73 -3.08 -20.23
N ILE A 78 -4.21 -2.24 -19.31
CA ILE A 78 -4.59 -2.63 -17.96
C ILE A 78 -5.82 -3.56 -18.01
N TRP A 79 -6.84 -3.20 -18.77
CA TRP A 79 -8.13 -3.91 -18.78
C TRP A 79 -8.05 -5.27 -19.46
N ARG A 80 -7.23 -5.40 -20.53
CA ARG A 80 -7.00 -6.69 -21.21
C ARG A 80 -6.35 -7.76 -20.32
N ARG A 81 -5.71 -7.37 -19.23
CA ARG A 81 -4.94 -8.27 -18.34
C ARG A 81 -5.55 -8.43 -16.95
N SER A 82 -6.60 -7.67 -16.62
CA SER A 82 -7.19 -7.65 -15.29
C SER A 82 -8.41 -8.55 -15.20
N SER A 83 -8.57 -9.28 -14.09
CA SER A 83 -9.85 -9.87 -13.72
C SER A 83 -10.86 -8.74 -13.46
N TRP A 84 -11.99 -8.76 -14.17
CA TRP A 84 -13.05 -7.79 -13.97
C TRP A 84 -13.53 -7.80 -12.52
N ALA A 85 -13.63 -6.62 -11.91
CA ALA A 85 -14.17 -6.42 -10.58
C ALA A 85 -14.78 -5.01 -10.53
N PRO A 86 -15.93 -4.83 -9.89
CA PRO A 86 -16.58 -3.52 -9.80
C PRO A 86 -15.67 -2.49 -9.11
N PRO A 87 -15.82 -1.19 -9.41
CA PRO A 87 -15.09 -0.13 -8.70
C PRO A 87 -15.46 -0.13 -7.22
N SER A 88 -14.48 0.18 -6.36
CA SER A 88 -14.72 0.43 -4.94
C SER A 88 -15.60 1.69 -4.73
N PRO A 89 -16.17 1.90 -3.54
CA PRO A 89 -16.92 3.13 -3.24
C PRO A 89 -16.11 4.41 -3.50
N THR A 90 -14.83 4.41 -3.13
CA THR A 90 -13.91 5.53 -3.37
C THR A 90 -13.66 5.75 -4.86
N GLU A 91 -13.43 4.68 -5.62
CA GLU A 91 -13.26 4.78 -7.08
C GLU A 91 -14.53 5.28 -7.76
N THR A 92 -15.70 4.79 -7.32
CA THR A 92 -17.01 5.21 -7.82
C THR A 92 -17.24 6.70 -7.56
N PHE A 93 -16.93 7.18 -6.36
CA PHE A 93 -17.00 8.59 -6.01
C PHE A 93 -16.11 9.43 -6.94
N CYS A 94 -14.83 9.09 -7.09
CA CYS A 94 -13.90 9.81 -7.97
C CYS A 94 -14.40 9.84 -9.43
N ILE A 95 -14.83 8.69 -9.96
CA ILE A 95 -15.38 8.60 -11.32
C ILE A 95 -16.61 9.51 -11.46
N ALA A 96 -17.55 9.42 -10.52
CA ALA A 96 -18.77 10.23 -10.56
C ALA A 96 -18.45 11.73 -10.49
N THR A 97 -17.59 12.16 -9.56
CA THR A 97 -17.19 13.56 -9.42
C THR A 97 -16.51 14.09 -10.68
N CYS A 98 -15.57 13.34 -11.27
CA CYS A 98 -14.91 13.75 -12.50
C CYS A 98 -15.89 13.80 -13.69
N LEU A 99 -16.79 12.83 -13.83
CA LEU A 99 -17.81 12.85 -14.87
C LEU A 99 -18.78 14.03 -14.70
N THR A 100 -19.21 14.33 -13.48
CA THR A 100 -20.04 15.50 -13.18
C THR A 100 -19.31 16.79 -13.56
N ALA A 101 -18.03 16.93 -13.23
CA ALA A 101 -17.24 18.10 -13.63
C ALA A 101 -17.18 18.25 -15.16
N LEU A 102 -16.99 17.16 -15.91
CA LEU A 102 -16.98 17.17 -17.39
C LEU A 102 -18.36 17.56 -17.96
N VAL A 103 -19.45 17.07 -17.38
CA VAL A 103 -20.82 17.43 -17.81
C VAL A 103 -21.11 18.91 -17.54
N LEU A 104 -20.80 19.39 -16.33
CA LEU A 104 -21.00 20.80 -15.98
C LEU A 104 -20.21 21.70 -16.94
N TRP A 105 -18.96 21.32 -17.24
CA TRP A 105 -18.16 22.05 -18.19
C TRP A 105 -18.82 22.18 -19.57
N LEU A 106 -19.34 21.08 -20.12
CA LEU A 106 -20.02 21.06 -21.42
C LEU A 106 -21.31 21.90 -21.43
N VAL A 107 -22.04 21.93 -20.32
CA VAL A 107 -23.31 22.65 -20.19
C VAL A 107 -23.10 24.15 -20.06
N PHE A 108 -22.20 24.58 -19.16
CA PHE A 108 -22.10 26.00 -18.82
C PHE A 108 -21.34 26.82 -19.87
N ARG A 109 -20.51 26.21 -20.73
CA ARG A 109 -19.73 26.86 -21.81
C ARG A 109 -18.89 28.09 -21.40
N GLU A 110 -18.82 28.39 -20.10
CA GLU A 110 -18.05 29.49 -19.53
C GLU A 110 -16.61 29.06 -19.27
N ALA A 111 -15.67 29.66 -19.99
CA ALA A 111 -14.27 29.25 -19.99
C ALA A 111 -13.59 29.38 -18.63
N PHE A 112 -14.01 30.30 -17.76
CA PHE A 112 -13.39 30.46 -16.44
C PHE A 112 -13.77 29.32 -15.48
N TRP A 113 -15.07 29.08 -15.28
CA TRP A 113 -15.57 28.05 -14.36
C TRP A 113 -15.24 26.63 -14.82
N ALA A 114 -15.21 26.44 -16.14
CA ALA A 114 -14.62 25.30 -16.82
C ALA A 114 -13.23 24.93 -16.26
N HIS A 115 -12.30 25.89 -16.34
CA HIS A 115 -10.92 25.67 -15.93
C HIS A 115 -10.82 25.44 -14.41
N MET A 116 -11.60 26.16 -13.60
CA MET A 116 -11.62 25.95 -12.14
C MET A 116 -12.12 24.55 -11.75
N LEU A 117 -13.15 24.04 -12.42
CA LEU A 117 -13.63 22.68 -12.22
C LEU A 117 -12.58 21.63 -12.59
N VAL A 118 -11.86 21.85 -13.70
CA VAL A 118 -10.77 20.97 -14.12
C VAL A 118 -9.64 20.96 -13.10
N VAL A 119 -9.19 22.13 -12.63
CA VAL A 119 -8.16 22.25 -11.58
C VAL A 119 -8.56 21.48 -10.32
N ALA A 120 -9.83 21.58 -9.89
CA ALA A 120 -10.33 20.84 -8.74
C ALA A 120 -10.49 19.32 -9.01
N ALA A 121 -10.79 18.92 -10.24
CA ALA A 121 -10.97 17.52 -10.62
C ALA A 121 -9.65 16.74 -10.72
N VAL A 122 -8.53 17.42 -11.00
CA VAL A 122 -7.21 16.76 -11.14
C VAL A 122 -6.83 16.00 -9.86
N PRO A 123 -6.79 16.58 -8.65
CA PRO A 123 -6.47 15.81 -7.44
C PRO A 123 -7.45 14.66 -7.16
N VAL A 124 -8.74 14.86 -7.46
CA VAL A 124 -9.77 13.82 -7.30
C VAL A 124 -9.49 12.61 -8.21
N SER A 125 -9.00 12.85 -9.43
CA SER A 125 -8.62 11.78 -10.38
C SER A 125 -7.38 11.00 -9.94
N PHE A 126 -6.48 11.64 -9.18
CA PHE A 126 -5.28 11.01 -8.62
C PHE A 126 -5.55 10.21 -7.34
N TRP A 127 -6.66 10.48 -6.66
CA TRP A 127 -6.99 9.85 -5.39
C TRP A 127 -6.95 8.32 -5.39
N PRO A 128 -7.51 7.60 -6.39
CA PRO A 128 -7.40 6.14 -6.44
C PRO A 128 -5.96 5.64 -6.58
N THR A 129 -5.12 6.35 -7.33
CA THR A 129 -3.68 6.07 -7.45
C THR A 129 -2.95 6.32 -6.14
N TRP A 130 -3.23 7.43 -5.43
CA TRP A 130 -2.67 7.68 -4.10
C TRP A 130 -3.06 6.59 -3.10
N ALA A 131 -4.34 6.25 -3.03
CA ALA A 131 -4.83 5.20 -2.15
C ALA A 131 -4.18 3.84 -2.47
N SER A 132 -4.03 3.52 -3.76
CA SER A 132 -3.34 2.31 -4.24
C SER A 132 -1.85 2.29 -3.85
N ALA A 133 -1.14 3.39 -4.07
CA ALA A 133 0.28 3.53 -3.77
C ALA A 133 0.56 3.56 -2.25
N TRP A 134 -0.34 4.12 -1.46
CA TRP A 134 -0.25 4.13 0.00
C TRP A 134 -0.40 2.72 0.59
N ALA A 135 -1.33 1.94 0.03
CA ALA A 135 -1.54 0.55 0.44
C ALA A 135 -0.38 -0.37 0.02
N ASP A 136 0.15 -0.19 -1.20
CA ASP A 136 1.28 -0.95 -1.72
C ASP A 136 2.06 -0.11 -2.74
N ARG A 137 3.16 0.47 -2.27
CA ARG A 137 4.05 1.33 -3.07
C ARG A 137 4.58 0.64 -4.34
N SER A 138 4.66 -0.69 -4.33
CA SER A 138 5.18 -1.45 -5.48
C SER A 138 4.23 -1.41 -6.68
N ARG A 139 2.93 -1.12 -6.48
CA ARG A 139 1.91 -1.06 -7.55
C ARG A 139 2.21 0.01 -8.58
N GLU A 140 2.68 1.16 -8.12
CA GLU A 140 2.90 2.35 -8.95
C GLU A 140 4.39 2.64 -9.14
N ARG A 141 5.28 1.69 -8.83
CA ARG A 141 6.74 1.88 -8.81
C ARG A 141 7.33 2.02 -10.22
N SER A 142 7.09 3.15 -10.87
CA SER A 142 7.56 3.50 -12.22
C SER A 142 8.39 4.79 -12.23
N PRO A 143 9.49 4.84 -13.00
CA PRO A 143 10.22 6.09 -13.25
C PRO A 143 9.39 7.13 -14.02
N ALA A 144 8.28 6.73 -14.65
CA ALA A 144 7.41 7.62 -15.40
C ALA A 144 6.89 8.79 -14.55
N TRP A 145 6.61 8.57 -13.26
CA TRP A 145 6.15 9.62 -12.35
C TRP A 145 7.17 10.75 -12.18
N GLY A 146 8.47 10.41 -12.14
CA GLY A 146 9.54 11.41 -12.13
C GLY A 146 9.69 12.11 -13.49
N LEU A 147 9.54 11.37 -14.60
CA LEU A 147 9.57 11.96 -15.95
C LEU A 147 8.44 12.99 -16.14
N TRP A 148 7.20 12.66 -15.76
CA TRP A 148 6.08 13.60 -15.79
C TRP A 148 6.33 14.80 -14.87
N THR A 149 6.81 14.57 -13.64
CA THR A 149 7.16 15.66 -12.71
C THR A 149 8.16 16.66 -13.32
N PHE A 150 9.24 16.17 -13.95
CA PHE A 150 10.20 17.04 -14.60
C PHE A 150 9.65 17.68 -15.88
N GLY A 151 8.76 17.00 -16.60
CA GLY A 151 8.03 17.57 -17.73
C GLY A 151 7.15 18.74 -17.32
N ASP A 152 6.36 18.58 -16.27
CA ASP A 152 5.48 19.63 -15.72
C ASP A 152 6.29 20.80 -15.17
N LEU A 153 7.43 20.53 -14.54
CA LEU A 153 8.35 21.57 -14.10
C LEU A 153 8.89 22.39 -15.29
N ALA A 154 9.22 21.73 -16.40
CA ALA A 154 9.62 22.42 -17.62
C ALA A 154 8.47 23.27 -18.20
N THR A 155 7.25 22.74 -18.21
CA THR A 155 6.04 23.49 -18.59
C THR A 155 5.83 24.72 -17.71
N LEU A 156 5.98 24.58 -16.39
CA LEU A 156 5.89 25.69 -15.44
C LEU A 156 6.96 26.76 -15.71
N LEU A 157 8.19 26.36 -16.03
CA LEU A 157 9.26 27.30 -16.35
C LEU A 157 9.00 28.08 -17.65
N ILE A 158 8.37 27.47 -18.65
CA ILE A 158 7.91 28.17 -19.85
C ILE A 158 6.80 29.16 -19.47
N ALA A 159 5.81 28.70 -18.71
CA ALA A 159 4.66 29.48 -18.29
C ALA A 159 5.05 30.75 -17.52
N VAL A 160 5.94 30.64 -16.52
CA VAL A 160 6.39 31.76 -15.69
C VAL A 160 7.26 32.76 -16.46
N ARG A 161 7.91 32.31 -17.54
CA ARG A 161 8.72 33.19 -18.42
C ARG A 161 7.89 33.86 -19.51
N GLY A 162 6.71 33.32 -19.83
CA GLY A 162 5.75 33.92 -20.75
C GLY A 162 5.07 35.13 -20.09
N ALA A 163 5.00 36.24 -20.81
CA ALA A 163 4.47 37.50 -20.27
C ALA A 163 2.93 37.53 -20.11
N GLU A 164 2.19 36.50 -20.54
CA GLU A 164 0.71 36.57 -20.69
C GLU A 164 -0.07 35.32 -20.22
N LEU A 165 0.38 34.58 -19.20
CA LEU A 165 -0.46 33.51 -18.63
C LEU A 165 -1.41 34.01 -17.53
N GLY A 166 -2.67 33.61 -17.62
CA GLY A 166 -3.67 33.82 -16.58
C GLY A 166 -3.40 32.97 -15.33
N LEU A 167 -4.00 33.39 -14.20
CA LEU A 167 -3.88 32.70 -12.90
C LEU A 167 -4.44 31.28 -12.93
N ALA A 168 -5.42 31.01 -13.81
CA ALA A 168 -6.07 29.72 -13.90
C ALA A 168 -5.16 28.66 -14.52
N GLU A 169 -4.47 29.01 -15.61
CA GLU A 169 -3.54 28.16 -16.33
C GLU A 169 -2.31 27.83 -15.47
N LEU A 170 -1.80 28.83 -14.73
CA LEU A 170 -0.75 28.63 -13.73
C LEU A 170 -1.19 27.70 -12.61
N GLY A 171 -2.43 27.84 -12.13
CA GLY A 171 -3.02 26.96 -11.12
C GLY A 171 -3.10 25.51 -11.59
N TYR A 172 -3.52 25.28 -12.84
CA TYR A 172 -3.57 23.95 -13.43
C TYR A 172 -2.20 23.28 -13.50
N ILE A 173 -1.20 23.96 -14.07
CA ILE A 173 0.18 23.44 -14.19
C ILE A 173 0.76 23.10 -12.82
N LEU A 174 0.54 23.95 -11.81
CA LEU A 174 0.99 23.69 -10.45
C LEU A 174 0.32 22.47 -9.84
N VAL A 175 -0.99 22.31 -10.03
CA VAL A 175 -1.72 21.16 -9.48
C VAL A 175 -1.28 19.85 -10.14
N GLU A 176 -1.09 19.83 -11.47
CA GLU A 176 -0.53 18.65 -12.16
C GLU A 176 0.86 18.29 -11.64
N LEU A 177 1.75 19.28 -11.56
CA LEU A 177 3.10 19.10 -11.04
C LEU A 177 3.08 18.48 -9.63
N LEU A 178 2.25 19.02 -8.72
CA LEU A 178 2.12 18.51 -7.36
C LEU A 178 1.52 17.09 -7.32
N CYS A 179 0.57 16.80 -8.21
CA CYS A 179 -0.02 15.47 -8.30
C CYS A 179 0.99 14.42 -8.76
N HIS A 180 1.75 14.68 -9.83
CA HIS A 180 2.81 13.77 -10.28
C HIS A 180 3.94 13.65 -9.25
N ALA A 181 4.40 14.77 -8.69
CA ALA A 181 5.48 14.80 -7.70
C ALA A 181 5.10 14.03 -6.42
N SER A 182 3.85 14.16 -5.96
CA SER A 182 3.38 13.46 -4.76
C SER A 182 3.29 11.95 -4.96
N VAL A 183 2.80 11.46 -6.11
CA VAL A 183 2.83 10.02 -6.42
C VAL A 183 4.27 9.53 -6.47
N TRP A 184 5.15 10.28 -7.12
CA TRP A 184 6.58 9.94 -7.21
C TRP A 184 7.26 9.86 -5.85
N PHE A 185 6.96 10.81 -4.95
CA PHE A 185 7.44 10.80 -3.58
C PHE A 185 6.92 9.58 -2.80
N LEU A 186 5.63 9.26 -2.92
CA LEU A 186 4.99 8.14 -2.23
C LEU A 186 5.56 6.77 -2.61
N ILE A 187 5.86 6.55 -3.88
CA ILE A 187 6.47 5.28 -4.37
C ILE A 187 7.98 5.20 -4.11
N GLY A 188 8.58 6.31 -3.65
CA GLY A 188 10.00 6.45 -3.34
C GLY A 188 10.79 7.07 -4.49
N LEU A 189 11.45 8.19 -4.18
CA LEU A 189 12.34 8.93 -5.09
C LEU A 189 13.48 8.06 -5.65
N THR A 190 13.80 6.91 -5.06
CA THR A 190 14.81 5.97 -5.59
C THR A 190 14.40 5.31 -6.92
N THR A 191 13.19 5.57 -7.43
CA THR A 191 12.76 5.23 -8.79
C THR A 191 13.35 6.13 -9.89
N ILE A 192 14.24 7.07 -9.54
CA ILE A 192 14.93 8.02 -10.45
C ILE A 192 15.55 7.37 -11.69
N ASN A 193 15.94 6.08 -11.66
CA ASN A 193 16.60 5.46 -12.81
C ASN A 193 15.57 4.98 -13.88
N PRO A 194 15.34 5.71 -14.99
CA PRO A 194 14.43 5.30 -16.05
C PRO A 194 14.89 4.03 -16.75
N LEU A 195 16.19 3.71 -16.70
CA LEU A 195 16.74 2.50 -17.30
C LEU A 195 16.25 1.21 -16.62
N ARG A 196 15.70 1.30 -15.40
CA ARG A 196 15.16 0.15 -14.67
C ARG A 196 13.97 -0.50 -15.40
N ALA A 197 13.22 0.26 -16.19
CA ALA A 197 12.14 -0.26 -17.05
C ALA A 197 12.65 -1.20 -18.15
N PHE A 198 13.94 -1.13 -18.50
CA PHE A 198 14.60 -2.02 -19.46
C PHE A 198 15.28 -3.24 -18.79
N GLY A 199 15.09 -3.40 -17.48
CA GLY A 199 15.67 -4.48 -16.68
C GLY A 199 17.11 -4.21 -16.22
N VAL A 200 17.55 -4.96 -15.21
CA VAL A 200 18.94 -4.92 -14.72
C VAL A 200 19.73 -6.01 -15.44
N ARG A 201 20.87 -5.64 -16.03
CA ARG A 201 21.77 -6.59 -16.68
C ARG A 201 22.66 -7.25 -15.63
N ARG A 202 22.54 -8.58 -15.46
CA ARG A 202 23.38 -9.38 -14.56
C ARG A 202 24.00 -10.50 -15.41
N GLY A 203 25.25 -10.32 -15.82
CA GLY A 203 25.91 -11.18 -16.82
C GLY A 203 25.28 -11.04 -18.22
N GLY A 204 25.04 -12.16 -18.90
CA GLY A 204 24.41 -12.21 -20.24
C GLY A 204 22.89 -12.06 -20.26
N LEU A 205 22.24 -12.04 -19.09
CA LEU A 205 20.77 -12.04 -18.96
C LEU A 205 20.26 -10.64 -18.52
N ARG A 206 19.13 -10.21 -19.10
CA ARG A 206 18.34 -9.07 -18.61
C ARG A 206 17.28 -9.57 -17.63
N ILE A 207 17.35 -9.12 -16.40
CA ILE A 207 16.42 -9.47 -15.33
C ILE A 207 15.44 -8.31 -15.13
N PHE A 208 14.15 -8.60 -15.22
CA PHE A 208 13.10 -7.64 -14.89
C PHE A 208 12.56 -7.97 -13.50
N GLU A 209 12.62 -7.02 -12.57
CA GLU A 209 11.89 -7.09 -11.30
C GLU A 209 10.40 -6.92 -11.60
N ARG A 210 9.72 -8.01 -11.98
CA ARG A 210 8.27 -8.00 -12.13
C ARG A 210 7.63 -7.56 -10.81
N TYR A 211 6.58 -6.77 -10.90
CA TYR A 211 5.57 -6.61 -9.88
C TYR A 211 5.06 -8.00 -9.52
N ARG A 212 5.66 -8.54 -8.47
CA ARG A 212 4.93 -9.39 -7.56
C ARG A 212 4.07 -8.41 -6.79
N ALA A 213 2.76 -8.65 -6.73
CA ALA A 213 2.02 -8.16 -5.59
C ALA A 213 2.88 -8.49 -4.37
N SER A 214 2.98 -7.58 -3.38
CA SER A 214 3.18 -8.10 -2.03
C SER A 214 2.20 -9.24 -1.95
N ASN A 215 2.68 -10.50 -1.95
CA ASN A 215 1.75 -11.61 -1.85
C ASN A 215 1.00 -11.21 -0.59
N ASN A 216 -0.29 -10.93 -0.69
CA ASN A 216 -1.11 -10.84 0.51
C ASN A 216 -1.03 -12.27 1.00
N LEU A 217 0.01 -12.59 1.77
CA LEU A 217 0.29 -13.91 2.32
C LEU A 217 -0.78 -14.23 3.38
N PHE A 218 -1.66 -13.27 3.62
CA PHE A 218 -2.74 -13.26 4.58
C PHE A 218 -4.04 -12.80 3.90
N ARG A 219 -5.15 -13.40 4.32
CA ARG A 219 -6.51 -13.02 3.97
C ARG A 219 -7.27 -12.82 5.29
N VAL A 220 -7.98 -11.70 5.43
CA VAL A 220 -8.91 -11.51 6.56
C VAL A 220 -10.27 -12.10 6.18
N GLY A 221 -10.84 -12.89 7.07
CA GLY A 221 -12.21 -13.42 6.94
C GLY A 221 -12.91 -13.43 8.28
N ASP A 222 -14.17 -13.86 8.29
CA ASP A 222 -14.94 -14.06 9.52
C ASP A 222 -15.06 -15.57 9.82
N ASN A 223 -15.00 -15.94 11.10
CA ASN A 223 -15.28 -17.27 11.63
C ASN A 223 -16.20 -17.16 12.86
N HIS A 224 -16.39 -18.25 13.62
CA HIS A 224 -17.24 -18.25 14.82
C HIS A 224 -16.66 -17.44 16.00
N LEU A 225 -15.44 -16.90 15.89
CA LEU A 225 -14.78 -16.01 16.85
C LEU A 225 -14.85 -14.53 16.42
N GLY A 226 -15.32 -14.24 15.21
CA GLY A 226 -15.30 -12.91 14.61
C GLY A 226 -14.26 -12.83 13.50
N LYS A 227 -13.51 -11.73 13.41
CA LYS A 227 -12.47 -11.57 12.39
C LYS A 227 -11.28 -12.46 12.69
N ALA A 228 -10.70 -13.04 11.64
CA ALA A 228 -9.57 -13.95 11.71
C ALA A 228 -8.62 -13.73 10.53
N VAL A 229 -7.35 -14.05 10.75
CA VAL A 229 -6.30 -14.02 9.73
C VAL A 229 -6.08 -15.43 9.20
N PHE A 230 -6.16 -15.60 7.89
CA PHE A 230 -5.92 -16.87 7.20
C PHE A 230 -4.67 -16.75 6.33
N ALA A 231 -3.87 -17.81 6.25
CA ALA A 231 -2.79 -17.90 5.28
C ALA A 231 -3.36 -17.91 3.86
N ALA A 232 -2.87 -17.04 2.98
CA ALA A 232 -3.25 -17.04 1.55
C ALA A 232 -2.26 -17.82 0.68
N ALA A 233 -1.12 -18.20 1.26
CA ALA A 233 -0.08 -19.03 0.68
C ALA A 233 0.48 -19.95 1.78
N PRO A 234 1.09 -21.10 1.43
CA PRO A 234 1.70 -21.96 2.44
C PRO A 234 2.92 -21.28 3.08
N PHE A 235 3.11 -21.51 4.37
CA PHE A 235 4.30 -21.11 5.13
C PHE A 235 5.06 -22.32 5.64
N ALA A 236 6.39 -22.26 5.59
CA ALA A 236 7.24 -23.24 6.23
C ALA A 236 7.28 -23.01 7.76
N GLU A 237 7.60 -24.06 8.50
CA GLU A 237 7.92 -23.94 9.93
C GLU A 237 9.07 -22.95 10.14
N GLY A 238 8.96 -22.11 11.17
CA GLY A 238 9.93 -21.06 11.50
C GLY A 238 9.82 -19.79 10.67
N ALA A 239 8.96 -19.74 9.65
CA ALA A 239 8.75 -18.53 8.85
C ALA A 239 8.20 -17.38 9.72
N ILE A 240 8.73 -16.17 9.53
CA ILE A 240 8.18 -14.95 10.12
C ILE A 240 6.90 -14.60 9.35
N LEU A 241 5.80 -14.44 10.08
CA LEU A 241 4.48 -14.16 9.53
C LEU A 241 4.18 -12.66 9.59
N LEU A 242 4.17 -12.10 10.81
CA LEU A 242 3.78 -10.72 11.09
C LEU A 242 4.72 -10.13 12.16
N GLU A 243 4.98 -8.84 12.07
CA GLU A 243 5.54 -8.08 13.19
C GLU A 243 4.38 -7.55 14.05
N PHE A 244 4.48 -7.75 15.36
CA PHE A 244 3.57 -7.16 16.33
C PHE A 244 4.07 -5.77 16.68
N THR A 245 3.24 -4.77 16.42
CA THR A 245 3.57 -3.36 16.65
C THR A 245 2.49 -2.69 17.48
N GLY A 246 2.78 -1.50 18.01
CA GLY A 246 1.78 -0.76 18.77
C GLY A 246 2.39 0.13 19.82
N ARG A 247 1.56 1.04 20.35
CA ARG A 247 1.98 1.95 21.42
C ARG A 247 2.22 1.15 22.71
N ARG A 248 3.39 1.33 23.33
CA ARG A 248 3.68 0.78 24.65
C ARG A 248 3.06 1.66 25.73
N LEU A 249 2.35 1.03 26.64
CA LEU A 249 1.64 1.66 27.74
C LEU A 249 1.95 0.90 29.03
N PRO A 250 2.17 1.59 30.15
CA PRO A 250 2.33 0.94 31.44
C PRO A 250 1.00 0.33 31.90
N ALA A 251 1.04 -0.73 32.69
CA ALA A 251 -0.13 -1.50 33.10
C ALA A 251 -1.25 -0.65 33.74
N HIS A 252 -0.90 0.41 34.49
CA HIS A 252 -1.88 1.31 35.13
C HIS A 252 -2.66 2.21 34.14
N GLN A 253 -2.23 2.30 32.87
CA GLN A 253 -2.93 3.04 31.81
C GLN A 253 -3.84 2.12 30.98
N LEU A 254 -3.91 0.83 31.29
CA LEU A 254 -4.82 -0.08 30.62
C LEU A 254 -6.27 0.24 31.00
N PRO A 255 -7.22 0.08 30.07
CA PRO A 255 -8.64 0.17 30.39
C PRO A 255 -9.01 -0.80 31.52
N SER A 256 -9.76 -0.32 32.51
CA SER A 256 -10.23 -1.13 33.64
C SER A 256 -11.22 -2.23 33.23
N LEU A 257 -11.82 -2.13 32.04
CA LEU A 257 -12.67 -3.15 31.42
C LEU A 257 -12.16 -3.45 30.00
N MET A 258 -11.53 -4.61 29.87
CA MET A 258 -11.05 -5.16 28.59
C MET A 258 -12.20 -5.98 27.99
N GLN A 259 -13.04 -5.34 27.17
CA GLN A 259 -14.18 -5.98 26.51
C GLN A 259 -14.24 -5.57 25.04
N GLY A 260 -14.32 -6.55 24.14
CA GLY A 260 -14.48 -6.30 22.70
C GLY A 260 -13.21 -5.70 22.07
N ARG A 261 -13.31 -4.51 21.45
CA ARG A 261 -12.19 -3.88 20.73
C ARG A 261 -11.06 -3.39 21.66
N SER A 262 -11.33 -3.26 22.96
CA SER A 262 -10.31 -2.90 23.97
C SER A 262 -9.50 -4.10 24.46
N ASP A 263 -9.72 -5.30 23.93
CA ASP A 263 -9.09 -6.54 24.41
C ASP A 263 -7.80 -6.95 23.68
N ARG A 264 -7.10 -5.98 23.09
CA ARG A 264 -5.99 -6.23 22.14
C ARG A 264 -4.68 -5.67 22.67
N PHE A 265 -4.33 -6.07 23.89
CA PHE A 265 -3.08 -5.67 24.50
C PHE A 265 -2.20 -6.89 24.74
N VAL A 266 -0.96 -6.82 24.26
CA VAL A 266 0.03 -7.88 24.44
C VAL A 266 1.02 -7.43 25.50
N GLN A 267 1.17 -8.20 26.58
CA GLN A 267 2.18 -7.89 27.60
C GLN A 267 3.57 -8.10 26.99
N VAL A 268 4.45 -7.09 27.08
CA VAL A 268 5.78 -7.11 26.44
C VAL A 268 6.91 -7.01 27.45
N THR A 269 6.62 -6.48 28.64
CA THR A 269 7.48 -6.53 29.84
C THR A 269 6.59 -6.78 31.05
N PRO A 270 7.15 -7.06 32.25
CA PRO A 270 6.34 -7.23 33.46
C PRO A 270 5.37 -6.08 33.74
N ASP A 271 5.75 -4.86 33.37
CA ASP A 271 5.10 -3.60 33.70
C ASP A 271 4.49 -2.87 32.48
N HIS A 272 4.75 -3.31 31.25
CA HIS A 272 4.26 -2.67 30.02
C HIS A 272 3.54 -3.62 29.07
N TYR A 273 2.55 -3.04 28.39
CA TYR A 273 1.74 -3.67 27.38
C TYR A 273 1.86 -2.92 26.05
N MET A 274 1.83 -3.66 24.96
CA MET A 274 1.69 -3.16 23.60
C MET A 274 0.21 -3.12 23.25
N GLY A 275 -0.33 -1.94 22.97
CA GLY A 275 -1.70 -1.77 22.50
C GLY A 275 -1.87 -2.09 21.01
N PRO A 276 -3.10 -2.02 20.49
CA PRO A 276 -3.41 -2.38 19.11
C PRO A 276 -2.69 -1.50 18.10
N SER A 277 -2.20 -2.09 17.01
CA SER A 277 -1.49 -1.41 15.93
C SER A 277 -2.42 -0.77 14.89
N GLY A 278 -3.66 -1.28 14.77
CA GLY A 278 -4.57 -1.02 13.66
C GLY A 278 -4.35 -1.91 12.43
N GLN A 279 -3.41 -2.86 12.48
CA GLN A 279 -2.98 -3.71 11.37
C GLN A 279 -3.42 -5.19 11.56
N LEU A 280 -2.85 -6.11 10.77
CA LEU A 280 -3.24 -7.52 10.74
C LEU A 280 -2.98 -8.29 12.05
N ASP A 281 -1.94 -7.90 12.79
CA ASP A 281 -1.56 -8.49 14.09
C ASP A 281 -2.70 -8.40 15.12
N ASP A 282 -3.50 -7.34 15.08
CA ASP A 282 -4.69 -7.15 15.94
C ASP A 282 -5.83 -8.16 15.69
N LEU A 283 -5.75 -8.94 14.62
CA LEU A 283 -6.81 -9.86 14.15
C LEU A 283 -6.42 -11.33 14.29
N VAL A 284 -5.22 -11.64 14.79
CA VAL A 284 -4.76 -13.03 14.95
C VAL A 284 -5.33 -13.62 16.24
N ASN A 285 -6.22 -14.59 16.09
CA ASN A 285 -6.96 -15.16 17.21
C ASN A 285 -6.14 -16.12 18.08
N HIS A 286 -6.69 -16.40 19.26
CA HIS A 286 -6.22 -17.45 20.15
C HIS A 286 -6.58 -18.85 19.65
N SER A 287 -5.66 -19.82 19.79
CA SER A 287 -5.96 -21.26 19.77
C SER A 287 -5.21 -22.00 20.87
N CYS A 288 -5.86 -23.00 21.49
CA CYS A 288 -5.19 -23.92 22.41
C CYS A 288 -4.31 -24.95 21.69
N ALA A 289 -4.42 -25.07 20.36
CA ALA A 289 -3.52 -25.83 19.49
C ALA A 289 -3.02 -24.89 18.38
N PRO A 290 -2.15 -23.91 18.73
CA PRO A 290 -1.77 -22.86 17.80
C PRO A 290 -0.84 -23.38 16.70
N ASN A 291 -0.82 -22.68 15.56
CA ASN A 291 0.12 -22.91 14.46
C ASN A 291 1.17 -21.79 14.32
N ALA A 292 1.07 -20.76 15.15
CA ALA A 292 2.04 -19.68 15.27
C ALA A 292 2.32 -19.32 16.74
N GLY A 293 3.41 -18.60 17.00
CA GLY A 293 3.79 -18.13 18.34
C GLY A 293 4.63 -16.84 18.28
N LEU A 294 4.68 -16.09 19.38
CA LEU A 294 5.43 -14.84 19.44
C LEU A 294 6.88 -15.08 19.83
N ARG A 295 7.80 -14.53 19.05
CA ARG A 295 9.24 -14.51 19.32
C ARG A 295 9.68 -13.09 19.64
N PHE A 296 10.29 -12.93 20.81
CA PHE A 296 10.80 -11.66 21.30
C PHE A 296 12.30 -11.57 21.01
N THR A 297 12.67 -10.52 20.28
CA THR A 297 14.05 -10.24 19.85
C THR A 297 14.40 -8.78 20.15
N ASP A 298 15.67 -8.42 19.99
CA ASP A 298 16.12 -7.03 20.15
C ASP A 298 15.56 -6.11 19.05
N GLU A 299 15.22 -6.67 17.88
CA GLU A 299 14.65 -5.93 16.74
C GLU A 299 13.14 -5.71 16.85
N GLY A 300 12.44 -6.55 17.63
CA GLY A 300 10.97 -6.49 17.73
C GLY A 300 10.32 -7.78 18.22
N VAL A 301 8.98 -7.80 18.15
CA VAL A 301 8.14 -8.95 18.49
C VAL A 301 7.56 -9.51 17.20
N PHE A 302 7.87 -10.77 16.89
CA PHE A 302 7.49 -11.37 15.61
C PHE A 302 6.62 -12.61 15.83
N LEU A 303 5.51 -12.70 15.12
CA LEU A 303 4.72 -13.92 15.01
C LEU A 303 5.40 -14.86 14.03
N VAL A 304 5.77 -16.06 14.49
CA VAL A 304 6.46 -17.08 13.70
C VAL A 304 5.64 -18.35 13.60
N ALA A 305 5.70 -19.04 12.46
CA ALA A 305 5.06 -20.34 12.29
C ALA A 305 5.75 -21.40 13.15
N VAL A 306 4.98 -22.18 13.93
CA VAL A 306 5.52 -23.26 14.79
C VAL A 306 5.51 -24.62 14.11
N ARG A 307 4.86 -24.69 12.95
CA ARG A 307 4.82 -25.82 12.01
C ARG A 307 4.52 -25.27 10.62
N ALA A 308 4.53 -26.12 9.59
CA ALA A 308 4.01 -25.73 8.28
C ALA A 308 2.53 -25.31 8.39
N ILE A 309 2.17 -24.22 7.71
CA ILE A 309 0.81 -23.66 7.64
C ILE A 309 0.34 -23.76 6.20
N ALA A 310 -0.81 -24.39 5.96
CA ALA A 310 -1.37 -24.54 4.62
C ALA A 310 -2.07 -23.24 4.16
N ALA A 311 -2.14 -23.03 2.84
CA ALA A 311 -3.01 -21.98 2.31
C ALA A 311 -4.47 -22.25 2.70
N GLY A 312 -5.17 -21.22 3.17
CA GLY A 312 -6.53 -21.26 3.69
C GLY A 312 -6.62 -21.53 5.19
N GLU A 313 -5.54 -21.91 5.86
CA GLU A 313 -5.53 -22.21 7.29
C GLU A 313 -5.57 -20.91 8.13
N GLU A 314 -6.36 -20.92 9.22
CA GLU A 314 -6.38 -19.80 10.19
C GLU A 314 -5.08 -19.75 10.97
N ILE A 315 -4.46 -18.57 11.05
CA ILE A 315 -3.26 -18.33 11.84
C ILE A 315 -3.69 -17.95 13.25
N SER A 316 -3.12 -18.65 14.23
CA SER A 316 -3.46 -18.46 15.65
C SER A 316 -2.26 -18.69 16.56
N TRP A 317 -2.26 -18.02 17.71
CA TRP A 317 -1.22 -18.17 18.73
C TRP A 317 -1.81 -18.29 20.14
N ASP A 318 -1.01 -18.70 21.11
CA ASP A 318 -1.47 -18.89 22.48
C ASP A 318 -1.21 -17.64 23.33
N TYR A 319 -2.27 -16.86 23.59
CA TYR A 319 -2.20 -15.62 24.38
C TYR A 319 -1.55 -15.77 25.76
N SER A 320 -1.65 -16.96 26.39
CA SER A 320 -1.01 -17.21 27.68
C SER A 320 0.51 -17.05 27.65
N THR A 321 1.15 -17.16 26.47
CA THR A 321 2.61 -17.06 26.28
C THR A 321 3.20 -15.67 26.53
N THR A 322 2.37 -14.68 26.85
CA THR A 322 2.80 -13.35 27.26
C THR A 322 2.29 -12.94 28.64
N LEU A 323 1.28 -13.61 29.20
CA LEU A 323 0.60 -13.13 30.38
C LEU A 323 1.27 -13.64 31.66
N ARG A 324 1.64 -12.70 32.55
CA ARG A 324 2.11 -12.98 33.91
C ARG A 324 1.45 -12.02 34.89
N GLU A 325 0.93 -12.55 35.99
CA GLU A 325 0.27 -11.76 37.06
C GLU A 325 -0.81 -10.81 36.52
N SER A 326 -1.44 -11.18 35.40
CA SER A 326 -2.52 -10.41 34.79
C SER A 326 -3.86 -10.83 35.39
N ASN A 327 -4.75 -9.86 35.59
CA ASN A 327 -6.15 -10.13 35.95
C ASN A 327 -7.00 -10.53 34.73
N TRP A 328 -6.41 -10.51 33.53
CA TRP A 328 -7.10 -10.82 32.29
C TRP A 328 -7.39 -12.31 32.13
N HIS A 329 -8.64 -12.63 31.75
CA HIS A 329 -9.06 -13.99 31.42
C HIS A 329 -10.11 -13.98 30.30
N MET A 330 -10.15 -15.03 29.49
CA MET A 330 -11.12 -15.17 28.40
C MET A 330 -11.74 -16.58 28.34
N LEU A 331 -13.05 -16.64 28.08
CA LEU A 331 -13.73 -17.89 27.72
C LEU A 331 -13.36 -18.32 26.30
N CYS A 332 -12.59 -19.40 26.18
CA CYS A 332 -12.08 -19.91 24.93
C CYS A 332 -13.14 -20.65 24.11
N LYS A 333 -13.25 -20.27 22.83
CA LYS A 333 -14.12 -20.92 21.84
C LYS A 333 -13.34 -21.43 20.63
N CYS A 334 -12.03 -21.69 20.74
CA CYS A 334 -11.17 -22.05 19.59
C CYS A 334 -11.52 -23.40 18.92
N LYS A 335 -12.28 -24.27 19.60
CA LYS A 335 -12.66 -25.62 19.14
C LYS A 335 -11.50 -26.58 18.88
N ALA A 336 -10.28 -26.29 19.35
CA ALA A 336 -9.20 -27.27 19.36
C ALA A 336 -9.60 -28.52 20.18
N PRO A 337 -9.12 -29.74 19.83
CA PRO A 337 -9.47 -30.97 20.54
C PRO A 337 -9.24 -30.89 22.06
N GLU A 338 -8.12 -30.27 22.46
CA GLU A 338 -7.74 -30.03 23.85
C GLU A 338 -7.97 -28.56 24.25
N CYS A 339 -9.16 -28.04 23.97
CA CYS A 339 -9.51 -26.66 24.34
C CYS A 339 -9.54 -26.48 25.87
N ARG A 340 -8.72 -25.56 26.39
CA ARG A 340 -8.58 -25.24 27.83
C ARG A 340 -9.79 -24.55 28.45
N ARG A 341 -10.77 -24.12 27.64
CA ARG A 341 -12.01 -23.40 28.02
C ARG A 341 -11.81 -22.01 28.64
N VAL A 342 -10.77 -21.80 29.44
CA VAL A 342 -10.42 -20.49 30.01
C VAL A 342 -8.94 -20.22 29.73
N ILE A 343 -8.65 -19.05 29.17
CA ILE A 343 -7.28 -18.59 28.89
C ILE A 343 -6.93 -17.50 29.90
N GLY A 344 -5.74 -17.57 30.47
CA GLY A 344 -5.21 -16.58 31.40
C GLY A 344 -3.68 -16.62 31.41
N ASN A 345 -3.09 -16.40 32.59
CA ASN A 345 -1.64 -16.34 32.79
C ASN A 345 -0.90 -17.61 32.34
N PHE A 346 0.38 -17.48 32.00
CA PHE A 346 1.24 -18.57 31.55
C PHE A 346 1.33 -19.71 32.56
N GLU A 347 1.30 -19.38 33.86
CA GLU A 347 1.33 -20.35 34.96
C GLU A 347 0.10 -21.27 35.00
N SER A 348 -0.99 -20.91 34.30
CA SER A 348 -2.18 -21.77 34.17
C SER A 348 -2.01 -22.90 33.15
N LEU A 349 -0.96 -22.87 32.33
CA LEU A 349 -0.62 -23.98 31.44
C LEU A 349 -0.05 -25.14 32.24
N ASP A 350 -0.30 -26.38 31.80
CA ASP A 350 0.40 -27.54 32.33
C ASP A 350 1.92 -27.43 32.10
N ALA A 351 2.70 -28.14 32.92
CA ALA A 351 4.15 -28.03 32.91
C ALA A 351 4.76 -28.45 31.56
N GLU A 352 4.15 -29.41 30.86
CA GLU A 352 4.62 -29.89 29.56
C GLU A 352 4.47 -28.80 28.49
N ARG A 353 3.32 -28.13 28.41
CA ARG A 353 3.08 -27.00 27.50
C ARG A 353 3.95 -25.81 27.83
N GLN A 354 4.13 -25.49 29.12
CA GLN A 354 5.05 -24.42 29.51
C GLN A 354 6.46 -24.69 28.97
N GLU A 355 6.94 -25.91 29.13
CA GLU A 355 8.26 -26.31 28.64
C GLU A 355 8.33 -26.33 27.11
N TRP A 356 7.26 -26.79 26.44
CA TRP A 356 7.18 -26.81 24.99
C TRP A 356 7.35 -25.41 24.36
N PHE A 357 6.69 -24.39 24.94
CA PHE A 357 6.82 -23.00 24.47
C PHE A 357 8.17 -22.39 24.83
N ARG A 358 8.71 -22.66 26.03
CA ARG A 358 10.02 -22.18 26.47
C ARG A 358 11.14 -22.73 25.58
N ALA A 359 11.16 -24.04 25.35
CA ALA A 359 12.17 -24.71 24.52
C ALA A 359 12.21 -24.20 23.07
N ARG A 360 11.09 -23.66 22.56
CA ARG A 360 10.97 -23.10 21.19
C ARG A 360 11.18 -21.60 21.13
N ASN A 361 11.48 -20.96 22.26
CA ASN A 361 11.62 -19.52 22.37
C ASN A 361 10.37 -18.75 21.89
N LEU A 362 9.19 -19.24 22.32
CA LEU A 362 7.87 -18.70 21.95
C LEU A 362 7.15 -18.01 23.13
N VAL A 363 7.89 -17.64 24.17
CA VAL A 363 7.37 -16.96 25.36
C VAL A 363 8.03 -15.60 25.52
N ALA A 364 7.31 -14.68 26.17
CA ALA A 364 7.88 -13.40 26.56
C ALA A 364 9.14 -13.59 27.45
N PRO A 365 10.16 -12.71 27.37
CA PRO A 365 11.44 -12.94 28.04
C PRO A 365 11.33 -13.15 29.55
N TYR A 366 10.37 -12.49 30.21
CA TYR A 366 10.13 -12.61 31.65
C TYR A 366 9.40 -13.90 32.08
N LEU A 367 8.98 -14.73 31.12
CA LEU A 367 8.41 -16.07 31.36
C LEU A 367 9.44 -17.20 31.17
N ARG A 368 10.64 -16.87 30.67
CA ARG A 368 11.78 -17.80 30.57
C ARG A 368 12.33 -18.09 31.96
N ARG A 369 12.96 -19.26 32.14
CA ARG A 369 13.66 -19.56 33.40
C ARG A 369 14.85 -18.62 33.53
N ARG A 370 15.16 -18.17 34.75
CA ARG A 370 16.27 -17.24 35.02
C ARG A 370 17.62 -17.79 34.56
N ASP A 371 17.73 -19.11 34.43
CA ASP A 371 18.94 -19.83 34.05
C ASP A 371 19.27 -19.71 32.55
N ASP A 372 18.32 -19.27 31.71
CA ASP A 372 18.47 -19.16 30.24
C ASP A 372 18.94 -17.77 29.76
N VAL A 373 19.15 -16.80 30.66
CA VAL A 373 19.56 -15.43 30.29
C VAL A 373 21.09 -15.29 30.17
N GLY A 374 21.86 -16.33 30.51
CA GLY A 374 23.32 -16.33 30.47
C GLY A 374 23.89 -17.21 29.36
N GLY A 375 23.93 -16.76 28.11
CA GLY A 375 24.56 -17.58 27.06
C GLY A 375 24.71 -16.94 25.69
N LYS A 376 25.74 -16.08 25.55
CA LYS A 376 26.53 -15.71 24.34
C LYS A 376 26.77 -14.20 24.24
N ARG A 377 27.55 -13.66 25.18
CA ARG A 377 28.53 -12.64 24.80
C ARG A 377 29.77 -13.40 24.37
N ALA A 378 29.98 -13.50 23.05
CA ALA A 378 31.23 -14.01 22.51
C ALA A 378 32.35 -13.05 22.94
N ALA A 379 33.23 -13.53 23.81
CA ALA A 379 34.59 -13.05 23.89
C ALA A 379 35.37 -13.77 22.78
N GLY A 380 36.03 -12.99 21.93
CA GLY A 380 36.79 -13.43 20.77
C GLY A 380 37.06 -12.26 19.86
#